data_AF-A0A352UK05-F1
#
_entry.id   AF-A0A352UK05-F1
#
_cell.length_a   1.000
_cell.length_b   1.000
_cell.length_c   1.000
_cell.angle_alpha   90.00
_cell.angle_beta   90.00
_cell.angle_gamma   90.00
#
_symmetry.space_group_name_H-M   'P 1'
#
loop_
_entity.id
_entity.type
_entity.pdbx_description
1 polymer ?
#
loop_
_entity_poly.entity_id
_entity_poly.type
_entity_poly.pdbx_seq_one_letter_code
_entity_poly.pdbx_strand_id
1 'polypeptide(L)'
;MNTSDTLFGHLALRFSPHPENLATEALLFLMNNSKDANGLFAEYLSGYGQEFPPVTRLASQVSSDGNTIPDLVAIDQAGSAVFIVENKFWAELT
;
A
#
# COMPACT_ATOMS: atom_id res chain seq x y z
N MET A 1 -13.24 -8.70 -29.44
CA MET A 1 -12.72 -7.89 -28.33
C MET A 1 -11.91 -8.81 -27.47
N ASN A 2 -10.59 -8.64 -27.47
CA ASN A 2 -9.71 -9.48 -26.65
C ASN A 2 -9.89 -9.09 -25.17
N THR A 3 -9.66 -10.03 -24.26
CA THR A 3 -9.74 -9.76 -22.81
C THR A 3 -8.83 -8.60 -22.40
N SER A 4 -7.65 -8.49 -23.02
CA SER A 4 -6.69 -7.39 -22.85
C SER A 4 -7.20 -6.00 -23.26
N ASP A 5 -8.27 -5.92 -24.07
CA ASP A 5 -8.81 -4.66 -24.58
C ASP A 5 -9.75 -3.98 -23.56
N THR A 6 -10.00 -4.63 -22.42
CA THR A 6 -10.74 -4.07 -21.29
C THR A 6 -9.78 -3.64 -20.19
N LEU A 7 -10.12 -2.58 -19.44
CA LEU A 7 -9.33 -2.17 -18.28
C LEU A 7 -9.15 -3.33 -17.28
N PHE A 8 -10.23 -4.05 -16.96
CA PHE A 8 -10.17 -5.18 -16.04
C PHE A 8 -9.27 -6.30 -16.56
N GLY A 9 -9.41 -6.68 -17.83
CA GLY A 9 -8.57 -7.73 -18.41
C GLY A 9 -7.11 -7.31 -18.60
N HIS A 10 -6.84 -6.03 -18.87
CA HIS A 10 -5.47 -5.48 -18.85
C HIS A 10 -4.83 -5.64 -17.47
N LEU A 11 -5.53 -5.23 -16.41
CA LEU A 11 -5.04 -5.34 -15.03
C LEU A 11 -4.87 -6.81 -14.60
N ALA A 12 -5.90 -7.64 -14.82
CA ALA A 12 -5.88 -9.05 -14.44
C ALA A 12 -4.74 -9.82 -15.11
N LEU A 13 -4.48 -9.58 -16.40
CA LEU A 13 -3.37 -10.22 -17.11
C LEU A 13 -2.01 -9.68 -16.65
N ARG A 14 -1.88 -8.36 -16.45
CA ARG A 14 -0.65 -7.70 -16.00
C ARG A 14 -0.19 -8.18 -14.63
N PHE A 15 -1.13 -8.40 -13.71
CA PHE A 15 -0.82 -8.84 -12.35
C PHE A 15 -0.92 -10.36 -12.16
N SER A 16 -1.32 -11.14 -13.17
CA SER A 16 -1.42 -12.60 -13.02
C SER A 16 -0.15 -13.32 -12.54
N PRO A 17 1.08 -12.88 -12.89
CA PRO A 17 2.30 -13.52 -12.37
C PRO A 17 2.59 -13.16 -10.90
N HIS A 18 2.02 -12.05 -10.43
CA HIS A 18 2.25 -11.46 -9.11
C HIS A 18 0.93 -10.88 -8.56
N PRO A 19 -0.06 -11.74 -8.24
CA PRO A 19 -1.37 -11.28 -7.76
C PRO A 19 -1.27 -10.39 -6.51
N GLU A 20 -0.19 -10.52 -5.73
CA GLU A 20 0.18 -9.65 -4.62
C GLU A 20 0.30 -8.19 -4.98
N ASN A 21 0.81 -7.88 -6.16
CA ASN A 21 0.94 -6.51 -6.61
C ASN A 21 -0.43 -5.89 -6.85
N LEU A 22 -1.40 -6.65 -7.37
CA LEU A 22 -2.78 -6.16 -7.52
C LEU A 22 -3.43 -5.89 -6.16
N ALA A 23 -3.20 -6.76 -5.18
CA ALA A 23 -3.72 -6.58 -3.83
C ALA A 23 -3.11 -5.36 -3.13
N THR A 24 -1.79 -5.15 -3.28
CA THR A 24 -1.08 -3.96 -2.77
C THR A 24 -1.60 -2.68 -3.43
N GLU A 25 -1.80 -2.66 -4.76
CA GLU A 25 -2.34 -1.49 -5.45
C GLU A 25 -3.82 -1.22 -5.09
N ALA A 26 -4.61 -2.27 -4.89
CA ALA A 26 -5.99 -2.13 -4.41
C ALA A 26 -6.03 -1.54 -2.98
N LEU A 27 -5.16 -1.99 -2.09
CA LEU A 27 -5.02 -1.45 -0.74
C LEU A 27 -4.56 0.02 -0.80
N LEU A 28 -3.55 0.34 -1.61
CA LEU A 28 -3.08 1.71 -1.81
C LEU A 28 -4.21 2.62 -2.29
N PHE A 29 -4.99 2.18 -3.26
CA PHE A 29 -6.15 2.92 -3.76
C PHE A 29 -7.15 3.19 -2.66
N LEU A 30 -7.53 2.18 -1.88
CA LEU A 30 -8.48 2.32 -0.77
C LEU A 30 -7.96 3.31 0.29
N MET A 31 -6.70 3.17 0.69
CA MET A 31 -6.09 3.99 1.73
C MET A 31 -5.92 5.47 1.34
N ASN A 32 -5.72 5.76 0.05
CA ASN A 32 -5.59 7.13 -0.45
C ASN A 32 -6.92 7.79 -0.82
N ASN A 33 -8.00 7.00 -1.00
CA ASN A 33 -9.31 7.52 -1.40
C ASN A 33 -10.38 7.43 -0.30
N SER A 34 -10.14 6.68 0.78
CA SER A 34 -11.04 6.60 1.94
C SER A 34 -10.43 7.33 3.14
N LYS A 35 -11.01 8.47 3.51
CA LYS A 35 -10.59 9.23 4.70
C LYS A 35 -10.76 8.42 5.98
N ASP A 36 -11.81 7.62 6.07
CA ASP A 36 -12.08 6.79 7.25
C ASP A 36 -11.05 5.67 7.39
N ALA A 37 -10.70 4.99 6.29
CA ALA A 37 -9.67 3.95 6.32
C ALA A 37 -8.29 4.52 6.69
N ASN A 38 -7.95 5.69 6.13
CA ASN A 38 -6.73 6.39 6.46
C ASN A 38 -6.69 6.82 7.93
N GLY A 39 -7.78 7.39 8.44
CA GLY A 39 -7.92 7.82 9.82
C GLY A 39 -7.79 6.68 10.83
N LEU A 40 -8.50 5.56 10.58
CA LEU A 40 -8.40 4.37 11.44
C LEU A 40 -7.01 3.75 11.44
N PHE A 41 -6.33 3.74 10.29
CA PHE A 41 -4.97 3.24 10.20
C PHE A 41 -3.98 4.15 10.94
N ALA A 42 -4.12 5.47 10.81
CA ALA A 42 -3.31 6.43 11.56
C ALA A 42 -3.54 6.31 13.07
N GLU A 43 -4.80 6.14 13.50
CA GLU A 43 -5.15 5.91 14.91
C GLU A 43 -4.54 4.61 15.44
N TYR A 44 -4.66 3.51 14.69
CA TYR A 44 -4.04 2.23 15.03
C TYR A 44 -2.53 2.37 15.26
N LEU A 45 -1.84 3.11 14.39
CA LEU A 45 -0.40 3.34 14.51
C LEU A 45 -0.05 4.20 15.74
N SER A 46 -0.89 5.16 16.11
CA SER A 46 -0.69 5.98 17.31
C SER A 46 -0.71 5.15 18.61
N GLY A 47 -1.40 4.00 18.61
CA GLY A 47 -1.47 3.09 19.75
C GLY A 47 -0.16 2.39 20.12
N TYR A 48 0.87 2.47 19.27
CA TYR A 48 2.17 1.82 19.48
C TYR A 48 3.16 2.63 20.34
N GLY A 49 2.73 3.76 20.93
CA GLY A 49 3.44 4.40 22.04
C GLY A 49 4.58 5.36 21.66
N GLN A 50 4.72 5.71 20.38
CA GLN A 50 5.57 6.80 19.92
C GLN A 50 4.72 7.92 19.31
N GLU A 51 5.07 9.18 19.59
CA GLU A 51 4.51 10.32 18.87
C GLU A 51 5.05 10.31 17.43
N PHE A 52 4.37 9.57 16.54
CA PHE A 52 4.67 9.59 15.12
C PHE A 52 4.02 10.80 14.46
N PRO A 53 4.69 11.44 13.48
CA PRO A 53 4.05 12.43 12.64
C PRO A 53 2.78 11.87 11.99
N PRO A 54 1.70 12.66 11.85
CA PRO A 54 0.50 12.23 11.16
C PRO A 54 0.82 11.76 9.74
N VAL A 55 0.36 10.54 9.40
CA VAL A 55 0.43 10.02 8.04
C VAL A 55 -0.56 10.78 7.17
N THR A 56 -0.09 11.31 6.04
CA THR A 56 -0.94 12.06 5.10
C THR A 56 -1.24 11.29 3.81
N ARG A 57 -0.33 10.39 3.40
CA ARG A 57 -0.49 9.58 2.19
C ARG A 57 0.30 8.28 2.30
N LEU A 58 -0.13 7.26 1.56
CA LEU A 58 0.65 6.05 1.30
C LEU A 58 1.13 6.02 -0.15
N ALA A 59 2.26 5.36 -0.41
CA ALA A 59 2.81 5.14 -1.74
C ALA A 59 3.39 3.72 -1.87
N SER A 60 3.19 3.07 -3.03
CA SER A 60 3.89 1.84 -3.39
C SER A 60 5.14 2.13 -4.24
N GLN A 61 5.95 1.10 -4.50
CA GLN A 61 7.09 1.16 -5.43
C GLN A 61 8.14 2.22 -5.07
N VAL A 62 8.27 2.56 -3.78
CA VAL A 62 9.27 3.51 -3.30
C VAL A 62 10.56 2.74 -3.02
N SER A 63 11.56 2.87 -3.89
CA SER A 63 12.90 2.32 -3.64
C SER A 63 13.67 3.25 -2.71
N SER A 64 14.25 2.70 -1.64
CA SER A 64 15.32 3.35 -0.89
C SER A 64 16.69 2.91 -1.46
N ASP A 65 17.79 3.49 -0.98
CA ASP A 65 19.16 3.19 -1.41
C ASP A 65 19.57 1.71 -1.21
N GLY A 66 18.74 0.93 -0.52
CA GLY A 66 18.84 -0.52 -0.39
C GLY A 66 18.01 -1.26 -1.45
N ASN A 67 18.51 -2.42 -1.88
CA ASN A 67 17.96 -3.26 -2.96
C ASN A 67 16.54 -3.86 -2.71
N THR A 68 15.78 -3.32 -1.76
CA THR A 68 14.47 -3.81 -1.34
C THR A 68 13.42 -2.72 -1.57
N ILE A 69 12.33 -3.11 -2.23
CA ILE A 69 11.17 -2.25 -2.47
C ILE A 69 10.07 -2.67 -1.50
N PRO A 70 9.75 -1.85 -0.48
CA PRO A 70 8.60 -2.12 0.39
C PRO A 70 7.28 -2.08 -0.38
N ASP A 71 6.29 -2.86 0.08
CA ASP A 71 4.95 -2.85 -0.53
C ASP A 71 4.32 -1.45 -0.48
N LEU A 72 4.31 -0.83 0.70
CA LEU A 72 3.86 0.55 0.88
C LEU A 72 4.77 1.33 1.85
N VAL A 73 4.81 2.65 1.64
CA VAL A 73 5.46 3.62 2.52
C VAL A 73 4.45 4.68 2.93
N ALA A 74 4.35 4.93 4.24
CA ALA A 74 3.56 6.02 4.81
C ALA A 74 4.38 7.31 4.84
N ILE A 75 3.80 8.40 4.35
CA ILE A 75 4.45 9.68 4.15
C ILE A 75 3.78 10.75 5.02
N ASP A 76 4.57 11.48 5.79
CA ASP A 76 4.08 12.62 6.59
C ASP A 76 3.86 13.89 5.75
N GLN A 77 3.45 14.96 6.42
CA GLN A 77 3.22 16.25 5.78
C GLN A 77 4.50 16.90 5.24
N ALA A 78 5.69 16.53 5.76
CA ALA A 78 6.98 17.01 5.28
C ALA A 78 7.49 16.21 4.07
N GLY A 79 6.75 15.18 3.62
CA GLY A 79 7.18 14.29 2.55
C GLY A 79 8.16 13.20 3.01
N SER A 80 8.35 13.02 4.32
CA SER A 80 9.26 12.03 4.89
C SER A 80 8.57 10.68 5.09
N ALA A 81 9.31 9.60 4.86
CA ALA A 81 8.85 8.25 5.15
C ALA A 81 8.80 8.02 6.67
N VAL A 82 7.62 7.66 7.19
CA VAL A 82 7.38 7.40 8.62
C VAL A 82 7.32 5.90 8.91
N PHE A 83 6.60 5.16 8.06
CA PHE A 83 6.43 3.71 8.20
C PHE A 83 6.63 2.99 6.88
N ILE A 84 7.14 1.77 6.98
CA ILE A 84 7.05 0.77 5.93
C ILE A 84 5.91 -0.18 6.30
N VAL A 85 5.08 -0.54 5.31
CA VAL A 85 4.03 -1.54 5.45
C VAL A 85 4.33 -2.68 4.49
N GLU A 86 4.48 -3.88 5.04
CA GLU A 86 4.70 -5.13 4.30
C GLU A 86 3.43 -5.96 4.37
N ASN A 87 2.73 -6.11 3.26
CA ASN A 87 1.43 -6.76 3.21
C ASN A 87 1.61 -8.27 3.04
N LYS A 88 0.86 -9.06 3.80
CA LYS A 88 0.86 -10.53 3.69
C LYS A 88 -0.54 -11.04 3.35
N PHE A 89 -0.90 -10.98 2.06
CA PHE A 89 -2.22 -11.39 1.60
C PHE A 89 -2.44 -12.91 1.56
N TRP A 90 -1.37 -13.71 1.44
CA TRP A 90 -1.41 -15.19 1.42
C TRP A 90 -0.62 -15.83 2.55
N ALA A 91 -0.40 -15.12 3.66
CA ALA A 91 0.10 -15.81 4.84
C ALA A 91 -0.97 -16.80 5.32
N GLU A 92 -0.56 -18.04 5.59
CA GLU A 92 -1.39 -18.95 6.38
C GLU A 92 -1.67 -18.25 7.73
N LEU A 93 -2.91 -18.29 8.19
CA LEU A 93 -3.26 -17.87 9.54
C LEU A 93 -2.60 -18.86 10.49
N THR A 94 -1.38 -18.55 10.95
CA THR A 94 -0.67 -19.31 11.99
C THR A 94 -1.28 -19.05 13.35
#